data_AF-A0A8X6YGC0-F1
#
_entry.id   AF-A0A8X6YGC0-F1
#
_cell.length_a   1.000
_cell.length_b   1.000
_cell.length_c   1.000
_cell.angle_alpha   90.00
_cell.angle_beta   90.00
_cell.angle_gamma   90.00
#
_symmetry.space_group_name_H-M   'P 1'
#
loop_
_entity.id
_entity.type
_entity.pdbx_description
1 polymer ?
#
loop_
_entity_poly.entity_id
_entity_poly.type
_entity_poly.pdbx_seq_one_letter_code
_entity_poly.pdbx_strand_id
1 'polypeptide(L)'
;MFKNCRKEDLRIVALELEDVEFVKELIQVTIEDPKNAEEDRKKAEEDRKKAEETRLREKELELARLNVRVNSDNERTGEGCNLLDALVKSVRILTVKVPNRPEGWAFFFASFERAFVSKNGPEKFKLEILLNLLGEKASNMLTYVKDDELNNCELKSIILREYEPSANRFLEQFKKATRHPNETYIQYTSRLINYYLKLRKVFDFDNLNDLIVSERQNFQFA
;
A
#
# COMPACT_ATOMS: atom_id res chain seq x y z
N MET A 1 62.86 -32.60 -34.79
CA MET A 1 63.24 -33.67 -35.74
C MET A 1 62.24 -34.78 -35.46
N PHE A 2 61.10 -34.97 -36.15
CA PHE A 2 60.78 -35.00 -37.56
C PHE A 2 59.36 -34.42 -37.74
N LYS A 3 59.18 -33.41 -38.61
CA LYS A 3 57.84 -32.89 -38.93
C LYS A 3 57.48 -33.36 -40.35
N ASN A 4 56.26 -33.87 -40.53
CA ASN A 4 55.72 -34.44 -41.77
C ASN A 4 56.21 -35.84 -42.18
N CYS A 5 56.54 -36.73 -41.22
CA CYS A 5 56.71 -38.15 -41.53
C CYS A 5 55.37 -38.78 -41.93
N ARG A 6 55.31 -39.39 -43.11
CA ARG A 6 54.13 -40.14 -43.57
C ARG A 6 54.16 -41.55 -43.00
N LYS A 7 53.00 -42.20 -42.93
CA LYS A 7 52.85 -43.57 -42.40
C LYS A 7 53.79 -44.56 -43.10
N GLU A 8 54.06 -44.31 -44.38
CA GLU A 8 54.97 -45.06 -45.23
C GLU A 8 56.44 -44.87 -44.84
N ASP A 9 56.84 -43.68 -44.39
CA ASP A 9 58.23 -43.40 -43.96
C ASP A 9 58.55 -44.14 -42.65
N LEU A 10 57.57 -44.25 -41.74
CA LEU A 10 57.69 -45.01 -40.49
C LEU A 10 57.72 -46.54 -40.72
N ARG A 11 57.07 -47.03 -41.79
CA ARG A 11 57.13 -48.44 -42.19
C ARG A 11 58.51 -48.87 -42.70
N ILE A 12 59.22 -47.97 -43.36
CA ILE A 12 60.59 -48.24 -43.85
C ILE A 12 61.56 -48.35 -42.67
N VAL A 13 61.49 -47.41 -41.73
CA VAL A 13 62.30 -47.45 -40.48
C VAL A 13 61.98 -48.70 -39.65
N ALA A 14 60.73 -49.17 -39.64
CA ALA A 14 60.32 -50.39 -38.96
C ALA A 14 60.87 -51.68 -39.60
N LEU A 15 61.05 -51.70 -40.94
CA LEU A 15 61.68 -52.81 -41.66
C LEU A 15 63.20 -52.83 -41.45
N GLU A 16 63.83 -51.66 -41.28
CA GLU A 16 65.28 -51.53 -41.10
C GLU A 16 65.77 -51.85 -39.68
N LEU A 17 64.95 -51.65 -38.65
CA LEU A 17 65.36 -51.75 -37.24
C LEU A 17 64.99 -53.06 -36.53
N GLU A 18 64.12 -53.90 -37.11
CA GLU A 18 63.57 -55.15 -36.50
C GLU A 18 63.04 -55.03 -35.05
N ASP A 19 62.91 -53.80 -34.52
CA ASP A 19 62.50 -53.52 -33.15
C ASP A 19 61.06 -52.98 -33.14
N VAL A 20 60.13 -53.89 -32.88
CA VAL A 20 58.69 -53.64 -32.85
C VAL A 20 58.31 -52.63 -31.75
N GLU A 21 59.06 -52.58 -30.65
CA GLU A 21 58.70 -51.73 -29.51
C GLU A 21 59.07 -50.26 -29.78
N PHE A 22 60.21 -50.02 -30.42
CA PHE A 22 60.61 -48.68 -30.87
C PHE A 22 59.63 -48.09 -31.89
N VAL A 23 59.15 -48.91 -32.83
CA VAL A 23 58.18 -48.50 -33.86
C VAL A 23 56.84 -48.12 -33.23
N LYS A 24 56.41 -48.87 -32.21
CA LYS A 24 55.17 -48.63 -31.48
C LYS A 24 55.23 -47.34 -30.68
N GLU A 25 56.34 -47.09 -29.98
CA GLU A 25 56.58 -45.84 -29.26
C GLU A 25 56.63 -44.63 -30.21
N LEU A 26 57.26 -44.79 -31.38
CA LEU A 26 57.37 -43.72 -32.37
C LEU A 26 56.00 -43.36 -33.01
N ILE A 27 55.14 -44.37 -33.28
CA ILE A 27 53.78 -44.15 -33.76
C ILE A 27 52.93 -43.43 -32.70
N GLN A 28 53.05 -43.83 -31.44
CA GLN A 28 52.31 -43.25 -30.33
C GLN A 28 52.65 -41.75 -30.17
N VAL A 29 53.94 -41.41 -30.13
CA VAL A 29 54.41 -40.02 -29.96
C VAL A 29 54.15 -39.16 -31.20
N THR A 30 54.30 -39.71 -32.41
CA THR A 30 54.25 -38.91 -33.65
C THR A 30 52.84 -38.71 -34.18
N ILE A 31 51.93 -39.67 -33.95
CA ILE A 31 50.61 -39.69 -34.59
C ILE A 31 49.48 -39.66 -33.56
N GLU A 32 49.55 -40.47 -32.50
CA GLU A 32 48.42 -40.64 -31.58
C GLU A 32 48.33 -39.50 -30.56
N ASP A 33 49.43 -39.14 -29.89
CA ASP A 33 49.49 -38.05 -28.92
C ASP A 33 49.02 -36.69 -29.47
N PRO A 34 49.49 -36.20 -30.64
CA PRO A 34 49.02 -34.94 -31.19
C PRO A 34 47.56 -34.99 -31.67
N LYS A 35 47.06 -36.16 -32.09
CA LYS A 35 45.67 -36.33 -32.52
C LYS A 35 44.72 -36.32 -31.32
N ASN A 36 45.07 -37.03 -30.25
CA ASN A 36 44.30 -37.04 -29.00
C ASN A 36 44.29 -35.65 -28.35
N ALA A 37 45.43 -34.95 -28.34
CA ALA A 37 45.51 -33.59 -27.80
C ALA A 37 44.65 -32.57 -28.58
N GLU A 38 44.48 -32.74 -29.89
CA GLU A 38 43.62 -31.90 -30.71
C GLU A 38 42.13 -32.21 -30.52
N GLU A 39 41.77 -33.49 -30.36
CA GLU A 39 40.40 -33.92 -30.03
C GLU A 39 39.98 -33.42 -28.64
N ASP A 40 40.86 -33.50 -27.64
CA ASP A 40 40.62 -32.97 -26.28
C ASP A 40 40.45 -31.45 -26.28
N ARG A 41 41.24 -30.72 -27.09
CA ARG A 41 41.11 -29.26 -27.24
C ARG A 41 39.77 -28.86 -27.86
N LYS A 42 39.34 -29.57 -28.91
CA LYS A 42 38.05 -29.31 -29.55
C LYS A 42 36.88 -29.60 -28.61
N LYS A 43 36.96 -30.71 -27.87
CA LYS A 43 35.93 -31.08 -26.88
C LYS A 43 35.85 -30.06 -25.74
N ALA A 44 36.99 -29.62 -25.21
CA ALA A 44 37.04 -28.58 -24.18
C ALA A 44 36.47 -27.23 -24.66
N GLU A 45 36.68 -26.86 -25.93
CA GLU A 45 36.10 -25.64 -26.49
C GLU A 45 34.59 -25.74 -26.73
N GLU A 46 34.08 -26.90 -27.18
CA GLU A 46 32.65 -27.16 -27.29
C GLU A 46 31.96 -27.14 -25.92
N ASP A 47 32.56 -27.76 -24.90
CA ASP A 47 32.02 -27.77 -23.54
C ASP A 47 32.01 -26.35 -22.95
N ARG A 48 33.02 -25.53 -23.25
CA ARG A 48 33.06 -24.11 -22.84
C ARG A 48 31.94 -23.29 -23.51
N LYS A 49 31.67 -23.52 -24.81
CA LYS A 49 30.59 -22.85 -25.53
C LYS A 49 29.21 -23.25 -24.99
N LYS A 50 28.98 -24.54 -24.73
CA LYS A 50 27.73 -25.03 -24.12
C LYS A 50 27.53 -24.48 -22.71
N ALA A 51 28.59 -24.38 -21.90
CA ALA A 51 28.52 -23.79 -20.56
C ALA A 51 28.18 -22.28 -20.61
N GLU A 52 28.70 -21.56 -21.60
CA GLU A 52 28.37 -20.14 -21.79
C GLU A 52 26.93 -19.94 -22.26
N GLU A 53 26.46 -20.76 -23.20
CA GLU A 53 25.08 -20.72 -23.72
C GLU A 53 24.05 -21.05 -22.64
N THR A 54 24.31 -22.08 -21.82
CA THR A 54 23.45 -22.41 -20.67
C THR A 54 23.40 -21.28 -19.66
N ARG A 55 24.54 -20.66 -19.34
CA ARG A 55 24.61 -19.51 -18.43
C ARG A 55 23.86 -18.28 -18.97
N LEU A 56 23.89 -18.06 -20.29
CA LEU A 56 23.15 -16.97 -20.92
C LEU A 56 21.63 -17.23 -20.84
N ARG A 57 21.21 -18.45 -21.15
CA ARG A 57 19.81 -18.88 -21.08
C ARG A 57 19.24 -18.81 -19.66
N GLU A 58 20.04 -19.14 -18.64
CA GLU A 58 19.64 -19.00 -17.24
C GLU A 58 19.40 -17.54 -16.86
N LYS A 59 20.29 -16.62 -17.28
CA LYS A 59 20.11 -15.18 -17.04
C LYS A 59 18.87 -14.62 -17.73
N GLU A 60 18.59 -15.04 -18.97
CA GLU A 60 17.36 -14.64 -19.68
C GLU A 60 16.11 -15.12 -18.94
N LEU A 61 16.13 -16.36 -18.44
CA LEU A 61 15.02 -16.91 -17.66
C LEU A 61 14.82 -16.17 -16.33
N GLU A 62 15.91 -15.76 -15.67
CA GLU A 62 15.88 -14.99 -14.44
C GLU A 62 15.31 -13.58 -14.67
N LEU A 63 15.74 -12.90 -15.74
CA LEU A 63 15.20 -11.60 -16.15
C LEU A 63 13.71 -11.70 -16.51
N ALA A 64 13.30 -12.76 -17.22
CA ALA A 64 11.89 -13.01 -17.51
C ALA A 64 11.06 -13.21 -16.23
N ARG A 65 11.57 -13.97 -15.24
CA ARG A 65 10.92 -14.15 -13.94
C ARG A 65 10.81 -12.83 -13.15
N LEU A 66 11.86 -12.00 -13.18
CA LEU A 66 11.86 -10.71 -12.51
C LEU A 66 10.85 -9.75 -13.16
N ASN A 67 10.80 -9.69 -14.49
CA ASN A 67 9.82 -8.89 -15.23
C ASN A 67 8.37 -9.31 -14.95
N VAL A 68 8.09 -10.61 -14.87
CA VAL A 68 6.75 -11.10 -14.51
C VAL A 68 6.37 -10.64 -13.09
N ARG A 69 7.29 -10.70 -12.13
CA ARG A 69 7.05 -10.20 -10.76
C ARG A 69 6.79 -8.70 -10.75
N VAL A 70 7.66 -7.90 -11.38
CA VAL A 70 7.52 -6.44 -11.44
C VAL A 70 6.21 -6.03 -12.10
N ASN A 71 5.81 -6.66 -13.21
CA ASN A 71 4.52 -6.38 -13.85
C ASN A 71 3.34 -6.76 -12.95
N SER A 72 3.40 -7.92 -12.27
CA SER A 72 2.33 -8.33 -11.37
C SER A 72 2.16 -7.40 -10.16
N ASP A 73 3.25 -6.84 -9.64
CA ASP A 73 3.20 -5.88 -8.53
C ASP A 73 2.68 -4.51 -9.01
N ASN A 74 3.05 -4.10 -10.22
CA ASN A 74 2.57 -2.84 -10.81
C ASN A 74 1.08 -2.89 -11.16
N GLU A 75 0.57 -4.03 -11.65
CA GLU A 75 -0.86 -4.25 -11.91
C GLU A 75 -1.68 -4.24 -10.61
N ARG A 76 -1.21 -4.91 -9.55
CA ARG A 76 -1.87 -4.92 -8.22
C ARG A 76 -1.90 -3.53 -7.58
N THR A 77 -0.85 -2.74 -7.76
CA THR A 77 -0.77 -1.38 -7.21
C THR A 77 -1.65 -0.41 -7.99
N GLY A 78 -1.68 -0.53 -9.33
CA GLY A 78 -2.53 0.28 -10.19
C GLY A 78 -4.04 0.03 -10.00
N GLU A 79 -4.46 -1.23 -9.88
CA GLU A 79 -5.87 -1.57 -9.62
C GLU A 79 -6.34 -1.09 -8.24
N GLY A 80 -5.49 -1.20 -7.21
CA GLY A 80 -5.79 -0.72 -5.85
C GLY A 80 -6.00 0.79 -5.78
N CYS A 81 -5.14 1.57 -6.45
CA CYS A 81 -5.28 3.02 -6.55
C CYS A 81 -6.57 3.42 -7.28
N ASN A 82 -6.90 2.74 -8.39
CA ASN A 82 -8.12 2.99 -9.15
C ASN A 82 -9.39 2.68 -8.33
N LEU A 83 -9.38 1.60 -7.55
CA LEU A 83 -10.48 1.22 -6.68
C LEU A 83 -10.70 2.24 -5.56
N LEU A 84 -9.63 2.70 -4.92
CA LEU A 84 -9.71 3.71 -3.87
C LEU A 84 -10.27 5.02 -4.41
N ASP A 85 -9.76 5.51 -5.54
CA ASP A 85 -10.23 6.75 -6.15
C ASP A 85 -11.71 6.68 -6.55
N ALA A 86 -12.16 5.54 -7.10
CA ALA A 86 -13.56 5.31 -7.41
C ALA A 86 -14.44 5.29 -6.15
N LEU A 87 -13.94 4.68 -5.06
CA LEU A 87 -14.62 4.63 -3.77
C LEU A 87 -14.71 6.02 -3.13
N VAL A 88 -13.61 6.79 -3.12
CA VAL A 88 -13.57 8.18 -2.67
C VAL A 88 -14.61 9.02 -3.40
N LYS A 89 -14.64 8.97 -4.74
CA LYS A 89 -15.61 9.73 -5.56
C LYS A 89 -17.04 9.32 -5.22
N SER A 90 -17.30 8.02 -5.12
CA SER A 90 -18.63 7.48 -4.82
C SER A 90 -19.14 7.88 -3.43
N VAL A 91 -18.30 7.76 -2.41
CA VAL A 91 -18.63 8.14 -1.03
C VAL A 91 -18.81 9.65 -0.93
N ARG A 92 -17.97 10.45 -1.60
CA ARG A 92 -18.07 11.91 -1.64
C ARG A 92 -19.40 12.40 -2.20
N ILE A 93 -19.90 11.78 -3.27
CA ILE A 93 -21.20 12.14 -3.87
C ILE A 93 -22.35 11.90 -2.88
N LEU A 94 -22.26 10.84 -2.07
CA LEU A 94 -23.31 10.44 -1.13
C LEU A 94 -23.19 11.07 0.27
N THR A 95 -22.06 11.70 0.56
CA THR A 95 -21.79 12.36 1.83
C THR A 95 -22.16 13.83 1.75
N VAL A 96 -22.83 14.36 2.78
CA VAL A 96 -23.11 15.80 2.87
C VAL A 96 -21.81 16.61 2.90
N LYS A 97 -21.86 17.88 2.49
CA LYS A 97 -20.67 18.76 2.49
C LYS A 97 -20.07 18.87 3.88
N VAL A 98 -18.74 19.00 3.94
CA VAL A 98 -18.00 19.21 5.19
C VAL A 98 -18.57 20.45 5.90
N PRO A 99 -19.08 20.33 7.13
CA PRO A 99 -19.69 21.44 7.85
C PRO A 99 -18.65 22.51 8.21
N ASN A 100 -19.08 23.77 8.16
CA ASN A 100 -18.32 24.88 8.74
C ASN A 100 -18.77 25.24 10.16
N ARG A 101 -19.91 24.68 10.57
CA ARG A 101 -20.54 24.93 11.86
C ARG A 101 -20.56 23.66 12.69
N PRO A 102 -20.45 23.80 14.01
CA PRO A 102 -20.29 22.66 14.91
C PRO A 102 -21.48 21.67 14.87
N GLU A 103 -22.70 22.17 14.70
CA GLU A 103 -23.94 21.38 14.72
C GLU A 103 -24.10 20.46 13.49
N GLY A 104 -23.35 20.72 12.41
CA GLY A 104 -23.41 19.93 11.19
C GLY A 104 -22.58 18.66 11.23
N TRP A 105 -21.63 18.53 12.18
CA TRP A 105 -20.65 17.42 12.18
C TRP A 105 -21.29 16.07 12.48
N ALA A 106 -22.27 16.02 13.38
CA ALA A 106 -23.01 14.79 13.65
C ALA A 106 -23.70 14.24 12.38
N PHE A 107 -24.33 15.12 11.59
CA PHE A 107 -24.97 14.76 10.33
C PHE A 107 -23.94 14.37 9.26
N PHE A 108 -22.79 15.03 9.21
CA PHE A 108 -21.69 14.67 8.32
C PHE A 108 -21.20 13.25 8.58
N PHE A 109 -20.87 12.91 9.82
CA PHE A 109 -20.40 11.56 10.15
C PHE A 109 -21.46 10.49 9.91
N ALA A 110 -22.73 10.76 10.25
CA ALA A 110 -23.81 9.83 9.96
C ALA A 110 -23.98 9.60 8.45
N SER A 111 -23.88 10.66 7.65
CA SER A 111 -23.95 10.57 6.18
C SER A 111 -22.76 9.82 5.61
N PHE A 112 -21.56 10.06 6.13
CA PHE A 112 -20.33 9.40 5.72
C PHE A 112 -20.39 7.89 6.00
N GLU A 113 -20.73 7.51 7.23
CA GLU A 113 -20.88 6.10 7.62
C GLU A 113 -21.89 5.37 6.72
N ARG A 114 -23.04 6.00 6.48
CA ARG A 114 -24.06 5.44 5.59
C ARG A 114 -23.55 5.29 4.15
N ALA A 115 -22.86 6.32 3.63
CA ALA A 115 -22.31 6.29 2.28
C ALA A 115 -21.23 5.21 2.12
N PHE A 116 -20.38 5.05 3.13
CA PHE A 116 -19.31 4.06 3.16
C PHE A 116 -19.85 2.63 3.20
N VAL A 117 -20.81 2.35 4.11
CA VAL A 117 -21.49 1.05 4.20
C VAL A 117 -22.26 0.75 2.91
N SER A 118 -22.95 1.73 2.33
CA SER A 118 -23.69 1.55 1.07
C SER A 118 -22.80 1.16 -0.12
N LYS A 119 -21.50 1.42 -0.05
CA LYS A 119 -20.54 1.10 -1.11
C LYS A 119 -19.69 -0.12 -0.78
N ASN A 120 -19.99 -0.84 0.30
CA ASN A 120 -19.21 -1.97 0.80
C ASN A 120 -17.71 -1.61 0.91
N GLY A 121 -17.42 -0.42 1.43
CA GLY A 121 -16.05 0.07 1.56
C GLY A 121 -15.21 -0.82 2.48
N PRO A 122 -14.00 -1.23 2.08
CA PRO A 122 -13.08 -1.95 2.98
C PRO A 122 -12.63 -1.05 4.13
N GLU A 123 -12.75 -1.52 5.39
CA GLU A 123 -12.47 -0.71 6.59
C GLU A 123 -11.06 -0.09 6.59
N LYS A 124 -10.07 -0.77 5.97
CA LYS A 124 -8.70 -0.27 5.78
C LYS A 124 -8.61 1.08 5.07
N PHE A 125 -9.58 1.41 4.20
CA PHE A 125 -9.60 2.67 3.45
C PHE A 125 -10.46 3.74 4.10
N LYS A 126 -11.20 3.42 5.17
CA LYS A 126 -12.18 4.34 5.76
C LYS A 126 -11.54 5.61 6.30
N LEU A 127 -10.41 5.47 6.98
CA LEU A 127 -9.63 6.61 7.49
C LEU A 127 -9.11 7.48 6.35
N GLU A 128 -8.52 6.86 5.34
CA GLU A 128 -7.96 7.55 4.17
C GLU A 128 -9.03 8.32 3.38
N ILE A 129 -10.21 7.71 3.16
CA ILE A 129 -11.35 8.36 2.50
C ILE A 129 -11.87 9.52 3.36
N LEU A 130 -11.97 9.35 4.68
CA LEU A 130 -12.41 10.40 5.59
C LEU A 130 -11.45 11.60 5.55
N LEU A 131 -10.14 11.37 5.63
CA LEU A 131 -9.12 12.42 5.50
C LEU A 131 -9.22 13.15 4.16
N ASN A 132 -9.40 12.39 3.06
CA ASN A 132 -9.57 12.95 1.72
C ASN A 132 -10.84 13.82 1.60
N LEU A 133 -11.91 13.49 2.31
CA LEU A 133 -13.14 14.30 2.36
C LEU A 133 -12.95 15.60 3.15
N LEU A 134 -12.21 15.55 4.25
CA LEU A 134 -11.94 16.70 5.12
C LEU A 134 -10.96 17.70 4.52
N GLY A 135 -10.05 17.23 3.66
CA GLY A 135 -9.08 18.07 2.94
C GLY A 135 -8.20 18.87 3.90
N GLU A 136 -8.09 20.18 3.67
CA GLU A 136 -7.27 21.09 4.48
C GLU A 136 -7.61 21.07 5.98
N LYS A 137 -8.89 20.80 6.35
CA LYS A 137 -9.27 20.67 7.76
C LYS A 137 -8.57 19.48 8.42
N ALA A 138 -8.40 18.36 7.71
CA ALA A 138 -7.64 17.23 8.23
C ALA A 138 -6.17 17.57 8.42
N SER A 139 -5.52 18.20 7.44
CA SER A 139 -4.11 18.59 7.54
C SER A 139 -3.84 19.47 8.77
N ASN A 140 -4.69 20.47 9.03
CA ASN A 140 -4.56 21.34 10.21
C ASN A 140 -4.78 20.61 11.55
N MET A 141 -5.53 19.50 11.56
CA MET A 141 -5.71 18.67 12.75
C MET A 141 -4.50 17.75 12.97
N LEU A 142 -4.00 17.16 11.89
CA LEU A 142 -2.89 16.20 11.93
C LEU A 142 -1.55 16.83 12.31
N THR A 143 -1.36 18.15 12.14
CA THR A 143 -0.14 18.84 12.59
C THR A 143 0.19 18.65 14.07
N TYR A 144 -0.80 18.28 14.89
CA TYR A 144 -0.65 18.11 16.33
C TYR A 144 -0.84 16.65 16.80
N VAL A 145 -1.07 15.71 15.88
CA VAL A 145 -1.32 14.30 16.20
C VAL A 145 -0.14 13.46 15.72
N LYS A 146 0.36 12.55 16.56
CA LYS A 146 1.43 11.62 16.17
C LYS A 146 0.86 10.53 15.24
N ASP A 147 1.56 10.23 14.16
CA ASP A 147 1.11 9.31 13.10
C ASP A 147 0.93 7.86 13.58
N ASP A 148 1.58 7.48 14.68
CA ASP A 148 1.80 6.07 15.05
C ASP A 148 0.55 5.33 15.58
N GLU A 149 -0.54 6.05 15.91
CA GLU A 149 -1.74 5.45 16.55
C GLU A 149 -3.07 5.81 15.88
N LEU A 150 -3.08 6.72 14.89
CA LEU A 150 -4.32 7.32 14.39
C LEU A 150 -5.25 6.29 13.72
N ASN A 151 -6.32 5.93 14.42
CA ASN A 151 -7.42 5.13 13.86
C ASN A 151 -8.67 5.99 13.59
N ASN A 152 -9.64 5.44 12.86
CA ASN A 152 -10.88 6.15 12.50
C ASN A 152 -11.70 6.61 13.72
N CYS A 153 -11.73 5.81 14.80
CA CYS A 153 -12.45 6.17 16.02
C CYS A 153 -11.81 7.38 16.73
N GLU A 154 -10.48 7.43 16.76
CA GLU A 154 -9.71 8.54 17.31
C GLU A 154 -9.84 9.78 16.46
N LEU A 155 -9.73 9.67 15.13
CA LEU A 155 -9.91 10.83 14.24
C LEU A 155 -11.30 11.43 14.40
N LYS A 156 -12.35 10.61 14.43
CA LYS A 156 -13.72 11.07 14.70
C LYS A 156 -13.81 11.78 16.06
N SER A 157 -13.17 11.23 17.09
CA SER A 157 -13.16 11.83 18.43
C SER A 157 -12.39 13.16 18.49
N ILE A 158 -11.29 13.27 17.75
CA ILE A 158 -10.50 14.49 17.61
C ILE A 158 -11.32 15.56 16.88
N ILE A 159 -11.98 15.22 15.78
CA ILE A 159 -12.82 16.14 15.02
C ILE A 159 -13.99 16.61 15.87
N LEU A 160 -14.65 15.72 16.60
CA LEU A 160 -15.72 16.09 17.51
C LEU A 160 -15.18 16.96 18.66
N ARG A 161 -14.00 16.68 19.22
CA ARG A 161 -13.42 17.55 20.24
C ARG A 161 -13.11 18.96 19.71
N GLU A 162 -12.59 19.06 18.50
CA GLU A 162 -12.17 20.33 17.89
C GLU A 162 -13.37 21.15 17.41
N TYR A 163 -14.38 20.49 16.86
CA TYR A 163 -15.49 21.14 16.18
C TYR A 163 -16.86 20.94 16.80
N GLU A 164 -17.08 20.02 17.73
CA GLU A 164 -18.32 20.00 18.51
C GLU A 164 -18.27 21.15 19.51
N PRO A 165 -19.35 21.95 19.66
CA PRO A 165 -19.30 23.04 20.60
C PRO A 165 -19.34 22.42 21.99
N SER A 166 -18.37 22.77 22.85
CA SER A 166 -18.48 22.45 24.27
C SER A 166 -19.84 22.92 24.78
N ALA A 167 -20.42 22.24 25.76
CA ALA A 167 -21.76 22.57 26.24
C ALA A 167 -21.92 24.05 26.62
N ASN A 168 -20.85 24.69 27.10
CA ASN A 168 -20.81 26.12 27.40
C ASN A 168 -20.87 26.99 26.14
N ARG A 169 -20.13 26.65 25.08
CA ARG A 169 -20.24 27.33 23.78
C ARG A 169 -21.64 27.16 23.18
N PHE A 170 -22.23 25.97 23.30
CA PHE A 170 -23.61 25.76 22.87
C PHE A 170 -24.58 26.62 23.70
N LEU A 171 -24.39 26.73 25.02
CA LEU A 171 -25.21 27.58 25.88
C LEU A 171 -25.14 29.06 25.48
N GLU A 172 -23.95 29.57 25.14
CA GLU A 172 -23.81 30.93 24.62
C GLU A 172 -24.52 31.12 23.27
N GLN A 173 -24.44 30.12 22.40
CA GLN A 173 -25.12 30.15 21.11
C GLN A 173 -26.63 30.01 21.26
N PHE A 174 -27.10 29.22 22.22
CA PHE A 174 -28.50 29.10 22.62
C PHE A 174 -29.06 30.45 23.10
N LYS A 175 -28.31 31.16 23.95
CA LYS A 175 -28.69 32.52 24.40
C LYS A 175 -28.84 33.52 23.25
N LYS A 176 -28.09 33.32 22.16
CA LYS A 176 -28.09 34.19 20.96
C LYS A 176 -28.97 33.66 19.83
N ALA A 177 -29.51 32.45 19.95
CA ALA A 177 -30.26 31.82 18.88
C ALA A 177 -31.60 32.53 18.69
N THR A 178 -31.97 32.76 17.43
CA THR A 178 -33.27 33.29 17.04
C THR A 178 -33.97 32.30 16.11
N ARG A 179 -35.31 32.33 16.11
CA ARG A 179 -36.12 31.51 15.23
C ARG A 179 -35.91 31.95 13.79
N HIS A 180 -35.65 31.01 12.89
CA HIS A 180 -35.58 31.33 11.47
C HIS A 180 -36.96 31.70 10.92
N PRO A 181 -37.06 32.56 9.88
CA PRO A 181 -38.35 33.00 9.32
C PRO A 181 -39.24 31.84 8.86
N ASN A 182 -38.62 30.77 8.34
CA ASN A 182 -39.31 29.61 7.75
C ASN A 182 -39.42 28.41 8.73
N GLU A 183 -39.09 28.60 10.01
CA GLU A 183 -39.05 27.53 11.02
C GLU A 183 -40.25 27.63 11.96
N THR A 184 -40.96 26.53 12.20
CA THR A 184 -42.03 26.49 13.20
C THR A 184 -41.45 26.55 14.63
N TYR A 185 -42.25 26.95 15.61
CA TYR A 185 -41.81 26.95 17.01
C TYR A 185 -41.36 25.56 17.49
N ILE A 186 -42.00 24.48 17.03
CA ILE A 186 -41.63 23.11 17.38
C ILE A 186 -40.26 22.73 16.78
N GLN A 187 -39.99 23.13 15.53
CA GLN A 187 -38.68 22.88 14.91
C GLN A 187 -37.57 23.67 15.61
N TYR A 188 -37.86 24.93 15.98
CA TYR A 188 -36.95 25.79 16.72
C TYR A 188 -36.57 25.20 18.08
N THR A 189 -37.57 24.81 18.88
CA THR A 189 -37.33 24.19 20.20
C THR A 189 -36.66 22.84 20.05
N SER A 190 -37.04 22.02 19.07
CA SER A 190 -36.39 20.72 18.81
C SER A 190 -34.92 20.87 18.43
N ARG A 191 -34.58 21.87 17.60
CA ARG A 191 -33.20 22.18 17.21
C ARG A 191 -32.35 22.61 18.41
N LEU A 192 -32.91 23.41 19.30
CA LEU A 192 -32.19 23.99 20.43
C LEU A 192 -32.09 23.05 21.64
N ILE A 193 -33.19 22.42 22.02
CA ILE A 193 -33.30 21.65 23.26
C ILE A 193 -32.75 20.25 23.08
N ASN A 194 -33.12 19.53 22.01
CA ASN A 194 -32.68 18.14 21.84
C ASN A 194 -31.18 18.00 21.66
N TYR A 195 -30.53 18.99 21.04
CA TYR A 195 -29.07 18.96 20.87
C TYR A 195 -28.35 19.28 22.18
N TYR A 196 -28.80 20.31 22.92
CA TYR A 196 -28.22 20.66 24.22
C TYR A 196 -28.32 19.54 25.25
N LEU A 197 -29.51 18.92 25.36
CA LEU A 197 -29.73 17.84 26.31
C LEU A 197 -28.88 16.62 25.97
N LYS A 198 -28.71 16.30 24.68
CA LYS A 198 -27.80 15.24 24.22
C LYS A 198 -26.35 15.52 24.61
N LEU A 199 -25.86 16.75 24.42
CA LEU A 199 -24.51 17.15 24.83
C LEU A 199 -24.29 17.01 26.34
N ARG A 200 -25.32 17.34 27.13
CA ARG A 200 -25.29 17.22 28.60
C ARG A 200 -25.64 15.81 29.12
N LYS A 201 -25.82 14.84 28.21
CA LYS A 201 -26.18 13.45 28.53
C LYS A 201 -27.45 13.35 29.39
N VAL A 202 -28.42 14.22 29.13
CA VAL A 202 -29.73 14.23 29.79
C VAL A 202 -30.70 13.41 28.97
N PHE A 203 -31.15 12.28 29.54
CA PHE A 203 -32.05 11.34 28.87
C PHE A 203 -33.36 11.11 29.61
N ASP A 204 -33.43 11.49 30.90
CA ASP A 204 -34.61 11.36 31.74
C ASP A 204 -34.92 12.68 32.48
N PHE A 205 -36.07 12.71 33.16
CA PHE A 205 -36.54 13.90 33.88
C PHE A 205 -35.66 14.25 35.08
N ASP A 206 -35.05 13.24 35.71
CA ASP A 206 -34.19 13.44 36.87
C ASP A 206 -32.87 14.12 36.47
N ASN A 207 -32.23 13.67 35.39
CA ASN A 207 -31.07 14.30 34.79
C ASN A 207 -31.36 15.75 34.35
N LEU A 208 -32.59 16.02 33.91
CA LEU A 208 -33.00 17.37 33.53
C LEU A 208 -33.10 18.29 34.76
N ASN A 209 -33.66 17.80 35.87
CA ASN A 209 -33.71 18.56 37.12
C ASN A 209 -32.31 18.83 37.67
N ASP A 210 -31.44 17.82 37.69
CA ASP A 210 -30.04 17.97 38.12
C ASP A 210 -29.29 19.01 37.27
N LEU A 211 -29.54 19.00 35.95
CA LEU A 211 -29.01 19.99 35.02
C LEU A 211 -29.50 21.41 35.35
N ILE A 212 -30.80 21.58 35.61
CA ILE A 212 -31.39 22.90 35.93
C ILE A 212 -30.85 23.43 37.27
N VAL A 213 -30.71 22.56 38.27
CA VAL A 213 -30.18 22.94 39.59
C VAL A 213 -28.71 23.31 39.51
N SER A 214 -27.89 22.51 38.81
CA SER A 214 -26.46 22.80 38.63
C SER A 214 -26.21 24.08 37.84
N GLU A 215 -26.98 24.35 36.79
CA GLU A 215 -26.89 25.61 36.05
C GLU A 215 -27.32 26.79 36.92
N ARG A 216 -28.40 26.67 37.71
CA ARG A 216 -28.84 27.74 38.62
C ARG A 216 -27.82 28.05 39.72
N GLN A 217 -27.12 27.05 40.24
CA GLN A 217 -26.06 27.26 41.22
C GLN A 217 -24.83 27.95 40.60
N ASN A 218 -24.47 27.62 39.36
CA ASN A 218 -23.39 28.31 38.64
C ASN A 218 -23.69 29.81 38.37
N PHE A 219 -24.96 30.22 38.35
CA PHE A 219 -25.36 31.63 38.23
C PHE A 219 -25.26 32.43 39.54
N GLN A 220 -25.10 31.79 40.71
CA GLN A 220 -24.91 32.49 41.99
C GLN A 220 -23.45 32.78 42.33
N PHE A 221 -22.50 32.24 41.56
CA PHE A 221 -21.05 32.38 41.80
C PHE A 221 -20.27 33.03 40.63
N ALA A 222 -20.97 33.66 39.68
CA ALA A 222 -20.39 34.47 38.61
C ALA A 222 -20.94 35.90 38.67
#